data_AF-A0A849QQV6-F1
#
_entry.id   AF-A0A849QQV6-F1
#
_cell.length_a   1.000
_cell.length_b   1.000
_cell.length_c   1.000
_cell.angle_alpha   90.00
_cell.angle_beta   90.00
_cell.angle_gamma   90.00
#
_symmetry.space_group_name_H-M   'P 1'
#
loop_
_entity.id
_entity.type
_entity.pdbx_description
1 polymer ?
#
loop_
_entity_poly.entity_id
_entity_poly.type
_entity_poly.pdbx_seq_one_letter_code
_entity_poly.pdbx_strand_id
1 'polypeptide(L)' 'MSPSGVKVILLFGKGEDAGYIEVEKNFMGRRPHIMFHLTNKGRGAFDEHHTNMRQVLDELPVNNL' A
#
# COMPACT_ATOMS: atom_id res chain seq x y z
N MET A 1 20.44 -9.39 -21.85
CA MET A 1 19.84 -10.40 -20.93
C MET A 1 20.52 -10.27 -19.58
N SER A 2 19.84 -9.65 -18.60
CA SER A 2 20.07 -9.84 -17.15
C SER A 2 18.96 -9.08 -16.41
N PRO A 3 17.87 -9.72 -15.99
CA PRO A 3 16.98 -9.14 -15.00
C PRO A 3 17.54 -9.49 -13.63
N SER A 4 18.62 -8.83 -13.23
CA SER A 4 19.18 -8.96 -11.89
C SER A 4 18.32 -8.17 -10.90
N GLY A 5 17.55 -8.87 -10.07
CA GLY A 5 17.00 -8.29 -8.83
C GLY A 5 15.51 -8.53 -8.62
N VAL A 6 15.19 -9.74 -8.15
CA VAL A 6 14.06 -10.09 -7.26
C VAL A 6 12.69 -9.48 -7.60
N LYS A 7 11.82 -10.33 -8.14
CA LYS A 7 10.37 -10.12 -8.25
C LYS A 7 9.71 -10.52 -6.91
N VAL A 8 9.67 -9.62 -5.92
CA VAL A 8 8.82 -9.81 -4.73
C VAL A 8 7.40 -9.40 -5.12
N ILE A 9 6.62 -10.34 -5.63
CA ILE A 9 5.25 -10.11 -6.07
C ILE A 9 4.40 -11.27 -5.57
N LEU A 10 3.57 -11.04 -4.55
CA LEU A 10 2.34 -11.81 -4.42
C LEU A 10 1.22 -11.03 -3.70
N LEU A 11 1.53 -10.02 -2.87
CA LEU A 11 0.52 -9.12 -2.27
C LEU A 11 0.54 -7.70 -2.87
N PHE A 12 1.73 -7.12 -3.10
CA PHE A 12 1.87 -5.77 -3.67
C PHE A 12 1.61 -5.68 -5.18
N GLY A 13 1.82 -6.76 -5.94
CA GLY A 13 1.59 -6.77 -7.39
C GLY A 13 0.15 -6.42 -7.76
N LYS A 14 -0.82 -6.89 -6.98
CA LYS A 14 -2.23 -6.57 -7.21
C LYS A 14 -2.55 -5.09 -6.98
N GLY A 15 -1.82 -4.42 -6.09
CA GLY A 15 -1.94 -2.98 -5.84
C GLY A 15 -1.23 -2.13 -6.91
N GLU A 16 -0.06 -2.59 -7.36
CA GLU A 16 0.70 -1.98 -8.47
C GLU A 16 -0.08 -2.09 -9.80
N ASP A 17 -0.60 -3.28 -10.13
CA ASP A 17 -1.44 -3.53 -11.31
C ASP A 17 -2.76 -2.73 -11.26
N ALA A 18 -3.28 -2.47 -10.05
CA ALA A 18 -4.45 -1.62 -9.84
C ALA A 18 -4.12 -0.11 -9.78
N GLY A 19 -2.84 0.26 -9.80
CA GLY A 19 -2.36 1.64 -9.79
C GLY A 19 -2.47 2.37 -8.43
N TYR A 20 -2.52 1.63 -7.33
CA TYR A 20 -2.61 2.21 -5.97
C TYR A 20 -1.23 2.49 -5.36
N ILE A 21 -0.19 1.79 -5.80
CA ILE A 21 1.17 1.87 -5.25
C ILE A 21 2.16 2.04 -6.40
N GLU A 22 3.12 2.95 -6.21
CA GLU A 22 4.35 3.05 -6.99
C GLU A 22 5.50 2.45 -6.19
N VAL A 23 6.39 1.70 -6.86
CA VAL A 23 7.53 1.03 -6.24
C VAL A 23 8.83 1.63 -6.78
N GLU A 24 9.60 2.24 -5.90
CA GLU A 24 10.92 2.79 -6.22
C GLU A 24 12.01 1.81 -5.75
N LYS A 25 12.84 1.32 -6.67
CA LYS A 25 13.92 0.37 -6.38
C LYS A 25 15.27 1.02 -6.64
N ASN A 26 15.99 1.32 -5.57
CA ASN A 26 17.31 1.90 -5.62
C ASN A 26 18.34 1.00 -4.92
N PHE A 27 19.62 1.32 -5.06
CA PHE A 27 20.68 0.69 -4.29
C PHE A 27 21.38 1.75 -3.44
N MET A 28 21.40 1.55 -2.13
CA MET A 28 22.20 2.36 -1.20
C MET A 28 23.49 1.59 -0.91
N GLY A 29 24.53 1.88 -1.69
CA GLY A 29 25.77 1.10 -1.70
C GLY A 29 25.54 -0.31 -2.24
N ARG A 30 25.89 -1.34 -1.46
CA ARG A 30 25.69 -2.76 -1.83
C ARG A 30 24.35 -3.35 -1.37
N ARG A 31 23.45 -2.53 -0.84
CA ARG A 31 22.16 -2.98 -0.31
C ARG A 31 21.02 -2.52 -1.22
N PRO A 32 20.13 -3.42 -1.68
CA PRO A 32 18.91 -3.02 -2.35
C PRO A 32 18.03 -2.26 -1.36
N HIS A 33 17.48 -1.14 -1.81
CA HIS A 33 16.58 -0.28 -1.07
C HIS A 33 15.29 -0.15 -1.87
N ILE A 34 14.18 -0.58 -1.29
CA ILE A 34 12.87 -0.58 -1.95
C ILE A 34 11.96 0.34 -1.15
N MET A 35 11.45 1.38 -1.80
CA MET A 35 10.46 2.29 -1.23
C MET A 35 9.11 2.07 -1.92
N PHE A 36 8.04 2.19 -1.13
CA PHE A 36 6.67 2.07 -1.60
C PHE A 36 5.98 3.41 -1.38
N HIS A 37 5.36 3.93 -2.43
CA HIS A 37 4.66 5.20 -2.41
C HIS A 37 3.20 4.95 -2.76
N LEU A 38 2.27 5.53 -2.00
CA LEU A 38 0.89 5.59 -2.45
C LEU A 38 0.81 6.55 -3.65
N THR A 39 0.08 6.15 -4.68
CA THR A 39 -0.33 7.08 -5.74
C THR A 39 -1.47 7.96 -5.24
N ASN A 40 -1.87 8.97 -6.02
CA ASN A 40 -3.07 9.75 -5.68
C ASN A 40 -4.34 8.88 -5.67
N LYS A 41 -4.41 7.89 -6.59
CA LYS A 41 -5.49 6.90 -6.61
C LYS A 41 -5.45 6.01 -5.36
N GLY A 42 -4.27 5.55 -4.95
CA GLY A 42 -4.06 4.76 -3.75
C GLY A 42 -4.45 5.50 -2.47
N ARG A 43 -4.07 6.79 -2.38
CA ARG A 43 -4.50 7.67 -1.27
C ARG A 43 -6.02 7.77 -1.19
N GLY A 44 -6.69 8.05 -2.32
CA GLY A 44 -8.16 8.13 -2.34
C GLY A 44 -8.84 6.83 -1.90
N ALA A 45 -8.39 5.68 -2.39
CA ALA A 45 -8.93 4.37 -2.00
C ALA A 45 -8.67 4.05 -0.51
N PHE A 46 -7.52 4.46 0.02
CA PHE A 46 -7.19 4.31 1.43
C PHE A 46 -8.08 5.20 2.30
N ASP A 47 -8.27 6.46 1.92
CA ASP A 47 -9.09 7.42 2.65
C ASP A 47 -10.57 6.99 2.69
N GLU A 48 -11.08 6.45 1.59
CA GLU A 48 -12.42 5.86 1.53
C GLU A 48 -12.56 4.67 2.50
N HIS A 49 -11.61 3.73 2.45
CA HIS A 49 -11.62 2.59 3.36
C HIS A 49 -11.54 3.03 4.83
N HIS A 50 -10.67 3.98 5.15
CA HIS A 50 -10.53 4.54 6.49
C HIS A 50 -11.83 5.21 6.95
N THR A 51 -12.48 5.98 6.08
CA THR A 51 -13.77 6.63 6.37
C THR A 51 -14.85 5.58 6.68
N ASN A 52 -14.95 4.54 5.86
CA ASN A 52 -15.92 3.47 6.06
C ASN A 52 -15.66 2.73 7.37
N MET A 53 -14.41 2.43 7.71
CA MET A 53 -14.08 1.82 8.99
C MET A 53 -14.45 2.71 10.16
N ARG A 54 -14.20 4.02 10.06
CA ARG A 54 -14.60 4.97 11.10
C ARG A 54 -16.11 4.98 11.30
N GLN A 55 -16.90 5.00 10.22
CA GLN A 55 -18.36 4.93 10.31
C GLN A 55 -18.82 3.66 11.03
N VAL A 56 -18.26 2.50 10.67
CA VAL A 56 -18.58 1.24 11.35
C VAL A 56 -18.28 1.33 12.85
N LEU A 57 -17.16 1.94 13.24
CA LEU A 57 -16.80 2.12 14.64
C LEU A 57 -17.71 3.12 15.37
N ASP A 58 -18.09 4.21 14.72
CA ASP A 58 -19.00 5.22 15.27
C ASP A 58 -20.43 4.67 15.46
N GLU A 59 -20.81 3.65 14.67
CA GLU A 59 -22.10 2.94 14.79
C GLU A 59 -22.10 1.84 15.87
N LEU A 60 -20.95 1.50 16.45
CA LEU A 60 -20.91 0.54 17.54
C LEU A 60 -21.55 1.15 18.80
N PRO A 61 -22.48 0.45 19.46
CA PRO A 61 -23.06 0.95 20.70
C PRO A 61 -21.94 1.10 21.74
N VAL A 62 -21.81 2.31 22.30
CA VAL A 62 -20.97 2.55 23.46
C VAL A 62 -21.64 1.83 24.62
N ASN A 63 -21.25 0.57 24.87
CA ASN A 63 -21.66 -0.13 26.06
C ASN A 63 -21.07 0.64 27.25
N ASN A 64 -21.92 1.39 27.95
CA ASN A 64 -21.60 2.00 29.24
C ASN A 64 -21.30 0.86 30.22
N LEU A 65 -20.01 0.55 30.39
CA LEU A 65 -19.48 -0.28 31.47
C LEU A 65 -19.50 0.48 32.79
#